data_AF-A0A2V8IZN7-F1
#
_entry.id   AF-A0A2V8IZN7-F1
#
_cell.length_a   1.000
_cell.length_b   1.000
_cell.length_c   1.000
_cell.angle_alpha   90.00
_cell.angle_beta   90.00
_cell.angle_gamma   90.00
#
_symmetry.space_group_name_H-M   'P 1'
#
loop_
_entity.id
_entity.type
_entity.pdbx_description
1 polymer ?
#
loop_
_entity_poly.entity_id
_entity_poly.type
_entity_poly.pdbx_seq_one_letter_code
_entity_poly.pdbx_strand_id
1 'polypeptide(L)'
;MVFLPVELPTGDYYGGHRPGNGLFGESVVALDLKTGARKWHYQLVHHGIWDMDIPDAPMLVDISVNGQTVKAVAQPTKQAFLYVFNRQAGQPIWPFEERPVEKGNVPGEWYSPTQPFPTKPPAYDLHGFTVDDIIDFTPELRAEGLKIASRYKLGPIFTPPVVSKWEGPLATLALATNQGGTNWAGGSYDPETHIAYIPSQRSLGQLGLVPGDPNRSGDFAYIQGQARNPNAPPAGAAGGGGGEGGGAGVTVQGLPLQKPPYASITAIDLNKGDIVWQIAHGETPDNIRNHPALKGVNVPRTGRPGIFGVLVTKTLVIAGERGTFTTPSGKVGAMLRAYDKATGKDAGEVYMPAGETGTAMTYMLDGKQYIVVAIGGPGFPAEFVAYRLPK
;
A
#
# COMPACT_ATOMS: atom_id res chain seq x y z
N MET A 1 0.36 -27.84 -2.43
CA MET A 1 0.30 -27.04 -1.19
C MET A 1 -0.63 -25.88 -1.45
N VAL A 2 -1.29 -25.40 -0.41
CA VAL A 2 -1.96 -24.09 -0.40
C VAL A 2 -1.08 -23.13 0.39
N PHE A 3 -1.02 -21.87 -0.04
CA PHE A 3 -0.27 -20.81 0.61
C PHE A 3 -1.29 -19.81 1.14
N LEU A 4 -1.29 -19.61 2.44
CA LEU A 4 -2.23 -18.76 3.14
C LEU A 4 -1.45 -17.56 3.67
N PRO A 5 -1.76 -16.34 3.22
CA PRO A 5 -1.31 -15.17 3.94
C PRO A 5 -2.15 -15.06 5.22
N VAL A 6 -1.49 -14.77 6.34
CA VAL A 6 -2.12 -14.66 7.66
C VAL A 6 -1.91 -13.25 8.16
N GLU A 7 -3.01 -12.57 8.44
CA GLU A 7 -3.07 -11.18 8.91
C GLU A 7 -2.60 -11.04 10.37
N LEU A 8 -2.47 -9.80 10.84
CA LEU A 8 -1.97 -9.56 12.20
C LEU A 8 -3.00 -9.97 13.27
N PRO A 9 -2.56 -10.38 14.46
CA PRO A 9 -3.45 -10.57 15.60
C PRO A 9 -4.02 -9.22 16.06
N THR A 10 -5.26 -9.23 16.59
CA THR A 10 -6.02 -8.05 17.03
C THR A 10 -5.19 -6.99 17.75
N GLY A 11 -5.47 -5.72 17.44
CA GLY A 11 -4.87 -4.54 18.06
C GLY A 11 -3.76 -3.96 17.19
N ASP A 12 -4.13 -3.27 16.11
CA ASP A 12 -3.22 -3.07 14.97
C ASP A 12 -2.03 -2.15 15.25
N TYR A 13 -2.17 -1.31 16.27
CA TYR A 13 -1.21 -0.25 16.62
C TYR A 13 -0.70 -0.33 18.05
N TYR A 14 -1.23 -1.25 18.86
CA TYR A 14 -0.78 -1.52 20.23
C TYR A 14 -0.86 -3.02 20.52
N GLY A 15 0.30 -3.62 20.79
CA GLY A 15 0.48 -5.05 21.02
C GLY A 15 0.75 -5.43 22.48
N GLY A 16 0.63 -4.51 23.44
CA GLY A 16 0.98 -4.80 24.85
C GLY A 16 0.19 -5.93 25.51
N HIS A 17 -0.96 -6.33 24.95
CA HIS A 17 -1.76 -7.48 25.41
C HIS A 17 -1.34 -8.81 24.78
N ARG A 18 -0.38 -8.79 23.85
CA ARG A 18 0.08 -9.94 23.06
C ARG A 18 1.62 -9.94 22.93
N PRO A 19 2.37 -9.97 24.04
CA PRO A 19 3.83 -9.92 23.97
C PRO A 19 4.43 -11.11 23.21
N GLY A 20 5.55 -10.85 22.52
CA GLY A 20 6.22 -11.83 21.67
C GLY A 20 5.86 -11.66 20.20
N ASN A 21 6.44 -12.48 19.32
CA ASN A 21 6.34 -12.29 17.88
C ASN A 21 4.92 -12.40 17.29
N GLY A 22 3.95 -12.92 18.04
CA GLY A 22 2.56 -13.02 17.55
C GLY A 22 2.34 -14.07 16.45
N LEU A 23 3.19 -15.10 16.36
CA LEU A 23 3.04 -16.18 15.38
C LEU A 23 1.66 -16.86 15.49
N PHE A 24 0.94 -17.13 14.40
CA PHE A 24 1.33 -17.03 12.97
C PHE A 24 0.91 -15.72 12.29
N GLY A 25 0.72 -14.63 13.02
CA GLY A 25 0.38 -13.33 12.42
C GLY A 25 1.44 -12.84 11.44
N GLU A 26 0.99 -12.05 10.45
CA GLU A 26 1.81 -11.44 9.40
C GLU A 26 2.78 -12.44 8.76
N SER A 27 2.27 -13.61 8.41
CA SER A 27 3.06 -14.73 7.92
C SER A 27 2.50 -15.29 6.62
N VAL A 28 3.37 -15.88 5.80
CA VAL A 28 2.95 -16.82 4.75
C VAL A 28 3.00 -18.22 5.36
N VAL A 29 1.88 -18.93 5.34
CA VAL A 29 1.76 -20.30 5.86
C VAL A 29 1.48 -21.26 4.70
N ALA A 30 2.36 -22.24 4.50
CA ALA A 30 2.19 -23.27 3.49
C ALA A 30 1.63 -24.54 4.13
N LEU A 31 0.48 -25.00 3.64
CA LEU A 31 -0.18 -26.22 4.10
C LEU A 31 -0.23 -27.29 3.00
N ASP A 32 -0.23 -28.54 3.41
CA ASP A 32 -0.66 -29.64 2.57
C ASP A 32 -2.14 -29.47 2.20
N LEU A 33 -2.45 -29.50 0.89
CA LEU A 33 -3.80 -29.20 0.41
C LEU A 33 -4.84 -30.25 0.83
N LYS A 34 -4.42 -31.51 1.03
CA LYS A 34 -5.35 -32.61 1.34
C LYS A 34 -5.55 -32.77 2.84
N THR A 35 -4.50 -32.58 3.62
CA THR A 35 -4.49 -32.89 5.06
C THR A 35 -4.53 -31.66 5.95
N GLY A 36 -4.26 -30.47 5.42
CA GLY A 36 -4.11 -29.24 6.22
C GLY A 36 -2.82 -29.19 7.04
N ALA A 37 -1.96 -30.20 6.95
CA ALA A 37 -0.71 -30.24 7.71
C ALA A 37 0.25 -29.13 7.25
N ARG A 38 0.77 -28.34 8.19
CA ARG A 38 1.76 -27.29 7.91
C ARG A 38 3.03 -27.90 7.34
N LYS A 39 3.45 -27.41 6.15
CA LYS A 39 4.73 -27.74 5.54
C LYS A 39 5.82 -26.78 6.00
N TRP A 40 5.55 -25.48 5.90
CA TRP A 40 6.45 -24.42 6.36
C TRP A 40 5.64 -23.15 6.63
N HIS A 41 6.24 -22.20 7.32
CA HIS A 41 5.75 -20.82 7.42
C HIS A 41 6.94 -19.86 7.47
N TYR A 42 6.72 -18.61 7.14
CA TYR A 42 7.68 -17.54 7.36
C TYR A 42 6.93 -16.29 7.81
N GLN A 43 7.38 -15.65 8.89
CA GLN A 43 6.79 -14.43 9.42
C GLN A 43 7.50 -13.21 8.85
N LEU A 44 6.73 -12.31 8.24
CA LEU A 44 7.20 -11.14 7.51
C LEU A 44 7.31 -9.90 8.40
N VAL A 45 6.54 -9.85 9.48
CA VAL A 45 6.62 -8.80 10.50
C VAL A 45 6.56 -9.45 11.87
N HIS A 46 7.57 -9.19 12.70
CA HIS A 46 7.62 -9.65 14.08
C HIS A 46 6.87 -8.66 14.96
N HIS A 47 5.80 -9.13 15.62
CA HIS A 47 4.94 -8.30 16.49
C HIS A 47 4.48 -7.00 15.81
N GLY A 48 3.60 -7.12 14.82
CA GLY A 48 3.04 -5.96 14.13
C GLY A 48 2.38 -4.98 15.08
N ILE A 49 2.71 -3.70 14.93
CA ILE A 49 2.08 -2.54 15.59
C ILE A 49 1.89 -1.40 14.57
N TRP A 50 1.76 -1.76 13.29
CA TRP A 50 1.75 -0.84 12.15
C TRP A 50 0.61 -1.08 11.16
N ASP A 51 -0.32 -2.01 11.44
CA ASP A 51 -1.37 -2.40 10.47
C ASP A 51 -0.73 -2.83 9.12
N MET A 52 0.24 -3.74 9.21
CA MET A 52 1.04 -4.23 8.09
C MET A 52 0.57 -5.62 7.63
N ASP A 53 -0.75 -5.82 7.61
CA ASP A 53 -1.39 -7.05 7.09
C ASP A 53 -0.83 -7.53 5.77
N ILE A 54 -1.05 -8.82 5.57
CA ILE A 54 -0.78 -9.52 4.33
C ILE A 54 -2.13 -9.97 3.77
N PRO A 55 -2.93 -9.06 3.16
CA PRO A 55 -4.31 -9.38 2.78
C PRO A 55 -4.42 -10.00 1.38
N ASP A 56 -3.35 -9.95 0.58
CA ASP A 56 -3.35 -10.43 -0.80
C ASP A 56 -2.84 -11.86 -0.95
N ALA A 57 -3.44 -12.57 -1.91
CA ALA A 57 -3.00 -13.92 -2.23
C ALA A 57 -1.59 -13.90 -2.84
N PRO A 58 -0.66 -14.76 -2.40
CA PRO A 58 0.66 -14.83 -2.99
C PRO A 58 0.61 -15.34 -4.44
N MET A 59 1.51 -14.81 -5.28
CA MET A 59 1.68 -15.28 -6.65
C MET A 59 2.52 -16.56 -6.69
N LEU A 60 2.02 -17.59 -7.36
CA LEU A 60 2.82 -18.78 -7.68
C LEU A 60 3.56 -18.56 -8.99
N VAL A 61 4.89 -18.53 -8.92
CA VAL A 61 5.74 -18.15 -10.04
C VAL A 61 6.80 -19.21 -10.29
N ASP A 62 7.20 -19.38 -11.55
CA ASP A 62 8.34 -20.21 -11.93
C ASP A 62 9.40 -19.26 -12.52
N ILE A 63 10.56 -19.17 -11.88
CA ILE A 63 11.62 -18.18 -12.17
C ILE A 63 12.95 -18.89 -12.45
N SER A 64 13.88 -18.22 -13.12
CA SER A 64 15.23 -18.72 -13.37
C SER A 64 16.22 -17.98 -12.47
N VAL A 65 16.84 -18.71 -11.53
CA VAL A 65 17.85 -18.17 -10.61
C VAL A 65 19.14 -18.93 -10.85
N ASN A 66 20.21 -18.22 -11.22
CA ASN A 66 21.50 -18.83 -11.56
C ASN A 66 21.40 -19.95 -12.64
N GLY A 67 20.50 -19.77 -13.61
CA GLY A 67 20.27 -20.74 -14.69
C GLY A 67 19.43 -21.95 -14.30
N GLN A 68 18.91 -22.03 -13.07
CA GLN A 68 18.02 -23.09 -12.62
C GLN A 68 16.59 -22.58 -12.48
N THR A 69 15.63 -23.35 -13.01
CA THR A 69 14.21 -23.07 -12.78
C THR A 69 13.84 -23.38 -11.33
N VAL A 70 13.37 -22.36 -10.61
CA VAL A 70 12.87 -22.46 -9.24
C VAL A 70 11.37 -22.22 -9.22
N LYS A 71 10.66 -23.17 -8.61
CA LYS A 71 9.25 -23.03 -8.26
C LYS A 71 9.13 -22.15 -7.03
N ALA A 72 8.69 -20.91 -7.22
CA ALA A 72 8.65 -19.90 -6.18
C ALA A 72 7.24 -19.45 -5.84
N VAL A 73 7.14 -18.76 -4.71
CA VAL A 73 5.97 -18.03 -4.25
C VAL A 73 6.43 -16.62 -3.91
N ALA A 74 5.72 -15.62 -4.45
CA ALA A 74 6.05 -14.21 -4.30
C ALA A 74 4.87 -13.48 -3.62
N GLN A 75 5.15 -12.85 -2.48
CA GLN A 75 4.17 -12.16 -1.64
C GLN A 75 4.45 -10.65 -1.66
N PRO A 76 3.69 -9.85 -2.44
CA PRO A 76 3.62 -8.41 -2.25
C PRO A 76 3.05 -8.10 -0.86
N THR A 77 3.33 -6.92 -0.31
CA THR A 77 2.92 -6.61 1.07
C THR A 77 2.60 -5.12 1.26
N LYS A 78 1.87 -4.81 2.34
CA LYS A 78 1.69 -3.43 2.78
C LYS A 78 3.03 -2.72 3.09
N GLN A 79 4.06 -3.50 3.45
CA GLN A 79 5.42 -2.99 3.68
C GLN A 79 6.11 -2.51 2.39
N ALA A 80 5.48 -2.59 1.22
CA ALA A 80 6.13 -2.32 -0.06
C ALA A 80 7.39 -3.17 -0.33
N PHE A 81 7.43 -4.36 0.28
CA PHE A 81 8.39 -5.42 0.01
C PHE A 81 7.74 -6.53 -0.81
N LEU A 82 8.52 -7.17 -1.69
CA LEU A 82 8.13 -8.40 -2.36
C LEU A 82 8.98 -9.54 -1.82
N TYR A 83 8.40 -10.37 -0.96
CA TYR A 83 9.09 -11.53 -0.40
C TYR A 83 8.98 -12.70 -1.36
N VAL A 84 10.11 -13.31 -1.74
CA VAL A 84 10.14 -14.42 -2.69
C VAL A 84 10.79 -15.64 -2.06
N PHE A 85 10.07 -16.75 -2.06
CA PHE A 85 10.49 -18.02 -1.46
C PHE A 85 10.49 -19.15 -2.47
N ASN A 86 11.33 -20.16 -2.26
CA ASN A 86 11.10 -21.48 -2.82
C ASN A 86 9.79 -22.03 -2.26
N ARG A 87 8.80 -22.32 -3.11
CA ARG A 87 7.46 -22.68 -2.67
C ARG A 87 7.38 -24.05 -1.99
N GLN A 88 8.37 -24.92 -2.19
CA GLN A 88 8.44 -26.25 -1.56
C GLN A 88 9.08 -26.21 -0.18
N ALA A 89 10.21 -25.52 -0.06
CA ALA A 89 11.00 -25.52 1.16
C ALA A 89 10.71 -24.33 2.10
N GLY A 90 10.10 -23.25 1.61
CA GLY A 90 9.90 -22.02 2.38
C GLY A 90 11.18 -21.20 2.57
N GLN A 91 12.26 -21.57 1.88
CA GLN A 91 13.54 -20.85 1.93
C GLN A 91 13.47 -19.59 1.07
N PRO A 92 13.96 -18.44 1.54
CA PRO A 92 14.08 -17.24 0.70
C PRO A 92 14.89 -17.50 -0.57
N ILE A 93 14.45 -16.95 -1.71
CA ILE A 93 15.23 -17.02 -2.96
C ILE A 93 16.48 -16.15 -2.86
N TRP A 94 16.34 -14.97 -2.27
CA TRP A 94 17.42 -14.09 -1.88
C TRP A 94 17.40 -13.91 -0.36
N PRO A 95 18.55 -13.65 0.30
CA PRO A 95 18.60 -13.51 1.76
C PRO A 95 17.62 -12.47 2.29
N PHE A 96 17.02 -12.78 3.44
CA PHE A 96 16.31 -11.79 4.26
C PHE A 96 17.18 -11.52 5.49
N GLU A 97 17.50 -10.26 5.72
CA GLU A 97 18.37 -9.84 6.81
C GLU A 97 17.54 -9.39 8.00
N GLU A 98 17.79 -9.98 9.17
CA GLU A 98 17.29 -9.44 10.43
C GLU A 98 18.02 -8.14 10.75
N ARG A 99 17.30 -7.02 10.70
CA ARG A 99 17.88 -5.70 11.01
C ARG A 99 17.28 -5.15 12.29
N PRO A 100 18.10 -4.53 13.18
CA PRO A 100 17.58 -3.83 14.34
C PRO A 100 16.58 -2.75 13.95
N VAL A 101 15.47 -2.67 14.66
CA VAL A 101 14.46 -1.61 14.51
C VAL A 101 14.31 -0.84 15.81
N GLU A 102 13.72 0.35 15.73
CA GLU A 102 13.61 1.23 16.90
C GLU A 102 12.68 0.63 17.96
N LYS A 103 13.16 0.56 19.20
CA LYS A 103 12.33 0.30 20.37
C LYS A 103 11.61 1.57 20.80
N GLY A 104 10.28 1.54 20.85
CA GLY A 104 9.47 2.67 21.32
C GLY A 104 9.40 2.77 22.85
N ASN A 105 8.52 3.67 23.32
CA ASN A 105 8.33 3.96 24.74
C ASN A 105 6.86 3.99 25.17
N VAL A 106 5.95 3.42 24.36
CA VAL A 106 4.53 3.30 24.73
C VAL A 106 4.44 2.40 25.98
N PRO A 107 3.83 2.87 27.08
CA PRO A 107 3.73 2.08 28.30
C PRO A 107 3.03 0.74 28.06
N GLY A 108 3.64 -0.35 28.52
CA GLY A 108 3.09 -1.70 28.38
C GLY A 108 3.31 -2.36 27.02
N GLU A 109 3.83 -1.64 26.02
CA GLU A 109 4.10 -2.22 24.70
C GLU A 109 5.28 -3.18 24.71
N TRP A 110 5.19 -4.22 23.88
CA TRP A 110 6.30 -5.11 23.53
C TRP A 110 6.89 -4.68 22.18
N TYR A 111 8.20 -4.76 22.03
CA TYR A 111 8.88 -4.38 20.78
C TYR A 111 9.79 -5.50 20.33
N SER A 112 9.65 -5.91 19.06
CA SER A 112 10.61 -6.82 18.45
C SER A 112 11.97 -6.14 18.35
N PRO A 113 13.09 -6.82 18.68
CA PRO A 113 14.42 -6.26 18.52
C PRO A 113 14.83 -6.10 17.05
N THR A 114 14.29 -6.94 16.16
CA THR A 114 14.61 -6.94 14.73
C THR A 114 13.37 -7.13 13.87
N GLN A 115 13.51 -6.84 12.58
CA GLN A 115 12.55 -7.21 11.53
C GLN A 115 13.31 -7.82 10.35
N PRO A 116 12.66 -8.70 9.55
CA PRO A 116 13.25 -9.22 8.33
C PRO A 116 13.20 -8.18 7.20
N PHE A 117 14.31 -7.99 6.51
CA PHE A 117 14.42 -7.11 5.34
C PHE A 117 14.85 -7.93 4.11
N PRO A 118 14.02 -8.02 3.06
CA PRO A 118 14.45 -8.60 1.80
C PRO A 118 15.65 -7.87 1.21
N THR A 119 16.69 -8.62 0.84
CA THR A 119 17.83 -8.05 0.10
C THR A 119 17.49 -7.84 -1.38
N LYS A 120 16.59 -8.67 -1.93
CA LYS A 120 16.07 -8.56 -3.29
C LYS A 120 14.63 -9.07 -3.40
N PRO A 121 13.82 -8.47 -4.29
CA PRO A 121 14.06 -7.16 -4.91
C PRO A 121 14.15 -6.04 -3.87
N PRO A 122 14.71 -4.86 -4.21
CA PRO A 122 14.61 -3.70 -3.34
C PRO A 122 13.14 -3.37 -3.07
N ALA A 123 12.90 -2.62 -1.99
CA ALA A 123 11.61 -2.00 -1.72
C ALA A 123 11.07 -1.32 -2.99
N TYR A 124 9.85 -1.68 -3.40
CA TYR A 124 9.23 -1.12 -4.59
C TYR A 124 8.47 0.17 -4.31
N ASP A 125 8.42 0.62 -3.06
CA ASP A 125 7.88 1.93 -2.72
C ASP A 125 8.52 2.52 -1.46
N LEU A 126 8.11 3.73 -1.05
CA LEU A 126 8.66 4.45 0.10
C LEU A 126 8.44 3.73 1.43
N HIS A 127 9.50 3.70 2.25
CA HIS A 127 9.62 2.94 3.50
C HIS A 127 9.72 3.87 4.71
N GLY A 128 8.60 4.06 5.41
CA GLY A 128 8.51 5.04 6.49
C GLY A 128 8.25 6.45 5.95
N PHE A 129 8.67 7.47 6.70
CA PHE A 129 8.51 8.86 6.29
C PHE A 129 9.58 9.73 6.93
N THR A 130 10.35 10.42 6.11
CA THR A 130 11.49 11.27 6.50
C THR A 130 11.31 12.70 6.01
N VAL A 131 12.23 13.58 6.40
CA VAL A 131 12.24 14.98 5.94
C VAL A 131 12.36 15.09 4.41
N ASP A 132 13.01 14.11 3.77
CA ASP A 132 13.22 14.10 2.32
C ASP A 132 11.94 13.77 1.56
N ASP A 133 10.95 13.15 2.23
CA ASP A 133 9.66 12.79 1.65
C ASP A 133 8.64 13.93 1.72
N ILE A 134 8.95 15.03 2.41
CA ILE A 134 8.08 16.21 2.50
C ILE A 134 8.02 16.92 1.15
N ILE A 135 6.79 17.20 0.70
CA ILE A 135 6.45 17.92 -0.53
C ILE A 135 7.29 19.18 -0.73
N ASP A 136 7.74 19.37 -1.97
CA ASP A 136 8.69 20.42 -2.35
C ASP A 136 8.39 21.02 -3.72
N PHE A 137 7.13 20.99 -4.17
CA PHE A 137 6.71 21.68 -5.39
C PHE A 137 7.07 23.18 -5.39
N THR A 138 7.07 23.81 -4.20
CA THR A 138 7.65 25.14 -3.99
C THR A 138 8.41 25.18 -2.66
N PRO A 139 9.37 26.12 -2.50
CA PRO A 139 10.05 26.34 -1.21
C PRO A 139 9.10 26.66 -0.06
N GLU A 140 8.01 27.38 -0.32
CA GLU A 140 7.01 27.77 0.68
C GLU A 140 6.23 26.56 1.18
N LEU A 141 5.77 25.69 0.27
CA LEU A 141 5.11 24.43 0.62
C LEU A 141 6.04 23.53 1.43
N ARG A 142 7.33 23.46 1.07
CA ARG A 142 8.33 22.70 1.83
C ARG A 142 8.52 23.27 3.24
N ALA A 143 8.63 24.59 3.37
CA ALA A 143 8.82 25.23 4.67
C ALA A 143 7.62 25.03 5.61
N GLU A 144 6.40 25.15 5.09
CA GLU A 144 5.18 24.88 5.86
C GLU A 144 5.05 23.38 6.18
N GLY A 145 5.37 22.50 5.22
CA GLY A 145 5.42 21.05 5.42
C GLY A 145 6.39 20.65 6.53
N LEU A 146 7.59 21.24 6.59
CA LEU A 146 8.56 21.05 7.68
C LEU A 146 7.99 21.48 9.03
N LYS A 147 7.29 22.61 9.09
CA LYS A 147 6.62 23.08 10.30
C LYS A 147 5.54 22.11 10.76
N ILE A 148 4.75 21.58 9.84
CA ILE A 148 3.72 20.57 10.15
C ILE A 148 4.37 19.28 10.65
N ALA A 149 5.36 18.76 9.91
CA ALA A 149 6.08 17.54 10.24
C ALA A 149 6.80 17.62 11.60
N SER A 150 7.22 18.81 12.05
CA SER A 150 7.84 19.02 13.37
C SER A 150 6.95 18.62 14.56
N ARG A 151 5.63 18.51 14.35
CA ARG A 151 4.68 18.04 15.37
C ARG A 151 4.59 16.52 15.47
N TYR A 152 5.30 15.80 14.60
CA TYR A 152 5.22 14.36 14.48
C TYR A 152 6.59 13.71 14.65
N LYS A 153 6.58 12.42 14.96
CA LYS A 153 7.78 11.59 14.87
C LYS A 153 7.94 11.12 13.43
N LEU A 154 9.16 11.23 12.90
CA LEU A 154 9.55 10.77 11.57
C LEU A 154 10.58 9.65 11.72
N GLY A 155 10.69 8.78 10.72
CA GLY A 155 11.68 7.71 10.74
C GLY A 155 11.49 6.68 9.63
N PRO A 156 12.38 5.68 9.55
CA PRO A 156 12.30 4.61 8.55
C PRO A 156 11.07 3.72 8.78
N ILE A 157 10.84 2.78 7.86
CA ILE A 157 9.89 1.69 8.07
C ILE A 157 10.15 1.00 9.42
N PHE A 158 9.09 0.57 10.09
CA PHE A 158 9.10 0.05 11.47
C PHE A 158 9.44 1.08 12.57
N THR A 159 9.38 2.38 12.29
CA THR A 159 9.35 3.38 13.38
C THR A 159 8.07 3.16 14.21
N PRO A 160 8.15 2.92 15.53
CA PRO A 160 7.00 2.52 16.33
C PRO A 160 5.97 3.65 16.50
N PRO A 161 4.69 3.32 16.75
CA PRO A 161 3.70 4.28 17.23
C PRO A 161 4.15 5.01 18.50
N VAL A 162 3.57 6.18 18.74
CA VAL A 162 3.85 7.01 19.92
C VAL A 162 2.58 7.30 20.70
N VAL A 163 2.69 7.44 22.02
CA VAL A 163 1.62 8.05 22.82
C VAL A 163 1.43 9.48 22.34
N SER A 164 0.24 9.78 21.85
CA SER A 164 -0.09 11.06 21.26
C SER A 164 -0.18 12.14 22.33
N LYS A 165 0.51 13.27 22.07
CA LYS A 165 0.51 14.45 22.94
C LYS A 165 0.25 15.69 22.12
N TRP A 166 -0.52 16.64 22.66
CA TRP A 166 -0.88 17.85 21.93
C TRP A 166 0.36 18.72 21.61
N GLU A 167 1.28 18.80 22.58
CA GLU A 167 2.58 19.46 22.48
C GLU A 167 3.56 18.73 21.55
N GLY A 168 3.31 17.45 21.27
CA GLY A 168 4.09 16.61 20.35
C GLY A 168 4.83 15.45 21.03
N PRO A 169 5.12 14.37 20.27
CA PRO A 169 4.61 14.12 18.93
C PRO A 169 3.11 13.76 18.94
N LEU A 170 2.38 14.22 17.92
CA LEU A 170 0.97 13.85 17.72
C LEU A 170 0.81 12.40 17.27
N ALA A 171 1.73 11.91 16.44
CA ALA A 171 1.78 10.56 15.92
C ALA A 171 3.16 10.31 15.30
N THR A 172 3.47 9.06 15.01
CA THR A 172 4.50 8.72 14.02
C THR A 172 3.88 8.83 12.63
N LEU A 173 4.52 9.55 11.72
CA LEU A 173 4.16 9.53 10.30
C LEU A 173 4.87 8.37 9.63
N ALA A 174 4.12 7.59 8.84
CA ALA A 174 4.67 6.41 8.18
C ALA A 174 3.97 6.12 6.84
N LEU A 175 4.75 5.75 5.84
CA LEU A 175 4.28 5.05 4.63
C LEU A 175 4.57 3.56 4.77
N ALA A 176 3.97 2.74 3.89
CA ALA A 176 4.07 1.29 3.92
C ALA A 176 3.49 0.65 5.21
N THR A 177 2.38 1.19 5.69
CA THR A 177 1.59 0.73 6.85
C THR A 177 0.15 0.41 6.42
N ASN A 178 -0.85 0.54 7.29
CA ASN A 178 -2.30 0.41 7.06
C ASN A 178 -2.82 0.25 5.62
N GLN A 179 -2.57 1.23 4.76
CA GLN A 179 -3.04 1.30 3.39
C GLN A 179 -1.87 1.25 2.41
N GLY A 180 -0.63 1.44 2.87
CA GLY A 180 0.56 1.57 2.03
C GLY A 180 0.94 0.30 1.28
N GLY A 181 1.86 0.44 0.30
CA GLY A 181 2.37 -0.67 -0.47
C GLY A 181 1.27 -1.37 -1.27
N THR A 182 1.33 -2.70 -1.34
CA THR A 182 0.29 -3.52 -1.97
C THR A 182 -0.68 -4.04 -0.92
N ASN A 183 -1.96 -3.84 -1.18
CA ASN A 183 -3.05 -4.29 -0.32
C ASN A 183 -3.81 -5.45 -1.02
N TRP A 184 -5.06 -5.73 -0.65
CA TRP A 184 -5.82 -6.93 -1.06
C TRP A 184 -5.94 -7.18 -2.58
N ALA A 185 -5.68 -6.20 -3.44
CA ALA A 185 -5.70 -6.39 -4.89
C ALA A 185 -4.54 -7.25 -5.44
N GLY A 186 -3.42 -7.35 -4.69
CA GLY A 186 -2.25 -8.13 -5.06
C GLY A 186 -1.51 -7.64 -6.32
N GLY A 187 -0.63 -8.50 -6.83
CA GLY A 187 0.12 -8.28 -8.07
C GLY A 187 -0.26 -9.24 -9.19
N SER A 188 0.24 -8.97 -10.40
CA SER A 188 0.16 -9.89 -11.54
C SER A 188 1.55 -10.32 -12.00
N TYR A 189 1.64 -11.50 -12.60
CA TYR A 189 2.88 -12.08 -13.08
C TYR A 189 2.75 -12.54 -14.54
N ASP A 190 3.77 -12.23 -15.35
CA ASP A 190 3.88 -12.73 -16.71
C ASP A 190 4.86 -13.92 -16.79
N PRO A 191 4.38 -15.15 -17.06
CA PRO A 191 5.23 -16.33 -17.13
C PRO A 191 6.13 -16.38 -18.38
N GLU A 192 5.87 -15.58 -19.43
CA GLU A 192 6.73 -15.55 -20.62
C GLU A 192 7.98 -14.69 -20.38
N THR A 193 7.85 -13.60 -19.62
CA THR A 193 8.96 -12.66 -19.34
C THR A 193 9.54 -12.79 -17.94
N HIS A 194 8.88 -13.52 -17.04
CA HIS A 194 9.20 -13.64 -15.62
C HIS A 194 9.16 -12.31 -14.85
N ILE A 195 8.35 -11.36 -15.34
CA ILE A 195 8.18 -10.05 -14.71
C ILE A 195 6.90 -10.04 -13.87
N ALA A 196 7.01 -9.59 -12.63
CA ALA A 196 5.87 -9.25 -11.79
C ALA A 196 5.54 -7.75 -11.90
N TYR A 197 4.25 -7.43 -11.91
CA TYR A 197 3.71 -6.07 -11.95
C TYR A 197 2.95 -5.83 -10.66
N ILE A 198 3.47 -4.92 -9.85
CA ILE A 198 3.03 -4.71 -8.47
C ILE A 198 2.43 -3.31 -8.33
N PRO A 199 1.12 -3.17 -8.04
CA PRO A 199 0.52 -1.90 -7.73
C PRO A 199 0.86 -1.51 -6.28
N SER A 200 1.09 -0.22 -6.06
CA SER A 200 1.30 0.33 -4.73
C SER A 200 0.59 1.67 -4.54
N GLN A 201 0.19 1.97 -3.30
CA GLN A 201 -0.29 3.30 -2.92
C GLN A 201 0.50 3.90 -1.75
N ARG A 202 0.56 5.23 -1.72
CA ARG A 202 1.24 6.02 -0.69
C ARG A 202 0.24 6.80 0.15
N SER A 203 -0.41 6.09 1.07
CA SER A 203 -1.22 6.69 2.11
C SER A 203 -0.36 6.98 3.33
N LEU A 204 -0.29 8.24 3.77
CA LEU A 204 0.50 8.65 4.93
C LEU A 204 -0.26 8.32 6.21
N GLY A 205 0.15 7.24 6.86
CA GLY A 205 -0.36 6.79 8.15
C GLY A 205 0.03 7.72 9.29
N GLN A 206 -0.85 7.82 10.29
CA GLN A 206 -0.65 8.59 11.52
C GLN A 206 -0.77 7.63 12.72
N LEU A 207 0.36 7.10 13.17
CA LEU A 207 0.44 6.10 14.23
C LEU A 207 0.58 6.80 15.61
N GLY A 208 -0.50 7.47 16.01
CA GLY A 208 -0.65 8.03 17.36
C GLY A 208 -1.52 7.12 18.21
N LEU A 209 -1.22 7.03 19.50
CA LEU A 209 -1.98 6.26 20.47
C LEU A 209 -2.58 7.15 21.55
N VAL A 210 -3.84 6.95 21.87
CA VAL A 210 -4.52 7.55 23.02
C VAL A 210 -5.01 6.45 23.96
N PRO A 211 -5.14 6.71 25.28
CA PRO A 211 -5.71 5.73 26.19
C PRO A 211 -7.08 5.26 25.72
N GLY A 212 -7.35 3.96 25.83
CA GLY A 212 -8.67 3.42 25.54
C GLY A 212 -9.72 3.94 26.52
N ASP A 213 -10.96 4.09 26.02
CA ASP A 213 -12.14 4.39 26.84
C ASP A 213 -12.92 3.10 27.10
N PRO A 214 -13.04 2.61 28.35
CA PRO A 214 -13.77 1.39 28.66
C PRO A 214 -15.22 1.35 28.16
N ASN A 215 -15.85 2.50 27.96
CA ASN A 215 -17.23 2.60 27.47
C ASN A 215 -17.35 2.55 25.94
N ARG A 216 -16.23 2.66 25.20
CA ARG A 216 -16.23 2.76 23.73
C ARG A 216 -15.29 1.77 23.05
N SER A 217 -14.19 1.46 23.71
CA SER A 217 -13.04 0.77 23.16
C SER A 217 -12.71 -0.48 23.96
N GLY A 218 -13.68 -1.04 24.70
CA GLY A 218 -13.49 -2.26 25.47
C GLY A 218 -12.32 -2.18 26.45
N ASP A 219 -11.54 -3.25 26.53
CA ASP A 219 -10.40 -3.40 27.43
C ASP A 219 -9.06 -2.95 26.82
N PHE A 220 -9.04 -2.36 25.62
CA PHE A 220 -7.81 -1.88 24.99
C PHE A 220 -7.14 -0.79 25.85
N ALA A 221 -5.88 -0.99 26.25
CA ALA A 221 -5.13 0.01 27.01
C ALA A 221 -4.85 1.27 26.16
N TYR A 222 -4.59 1.07 24.87
CA TYR A 222 -4.42 2.14 23.87
C TYR A 222 -5.17 1.80 22.59
N ILE A 223 -5.67 2.85 21.93
CA ILE A 223 -6.26 2.79 20.59
C ILE A 223 -5.56 3.80 19.68
N GLN A 224 -5.68 3.60 18.36
CA GLN A 224 -5.23 4.61 17.40
C GLN A 224 -6.00 5.91 17.62
N GLY A 225 -5.28 7.03 17.71
CA GLY A 225 -5.88 8.34 17.85
C GLY A 225 -4.84 9.44 18.04
N GLN A 226 -5.32 10.68 18.07
CA GLN A 226 -4.48 11.85 18.32
C GLN A 226 -5.02 12.69 19.47
N ALA A 227 -4.10 13.21 20.27
CA ALA A 227 -4.38 14.21 21.28
C ALA A 227 -4.98 15.46 20.65
N ARG A 228 -6.07 15.95 21.24
CA ARG A 228 -6.76 17.15 20.79
C ARG A 228 -6.16 18.39 21.43
N ASN A 229 -6.37 19.53 20.77
CA ASN A 229 -6.12 20.82 21.39
C ASN A 229 -6.97 20.96 22.65
N PRO A 230 -6.36 21.13 23.85
CA PRO A 230 -7.11 21.31 25.09
C PRO A 230 -8.05 22.53 25.07
N ASN A 231 -7.75 23.51 24.23
CA ASN A 231 -8.52 24.75 24.09
C ASN A 231 -9.55 24.70 22.96
N ALA A 232 -9.66 23.60 22.20
CA ALA A 232 -10.67 23.47 21.17
C ALA A 232 -12.04 23.13 21.80
N PRO A 233 -13.15 23.63 21.24
CA PRO A 233 -14.47 23.20 21.67
C PRO A 233 -14.61 21.67 21.55
N PRO A 234 -15.44 21.03 22.39
CA PRO A 234 -15.72 19.61 22.28
C PRO A 234 -16.10 19.29 20.85
N ALA A 235 -15.40 18.35 20.22
CA ALA A 235 -15.81 17.91 18.90
C ALA A 235 -17.27 17.41 19.02
N GLY A 236 -18.13 17.84 18.10
CA GLY A 236 -19.34 17.06 17.82
C GLY A 236 -18.94 15.61 17.57
N ALA A 237 -19.86 14.67 17.73
CA ALA A 237 -19.61 13.26 17.45
C ALA A 237 -19.28 13.07 15.95
N ALA A 238 -18.08 13.46 15.53
CA ALA A 238 -17.40 12.85 14.41
C ALA A 238 -17.20 11.42 14.88
N GLY A 239 -18.06 10.54 14.37
CA GLY A 239 -18.06 9.14 14.70
C GLY A 239 -16.63 8.63 14.67
N GLY A 240 -16.27 7.85 15.68
CA GLY A 240 -15.17 6.93 15.53
C GLY A 240 -15.52 6.06 14.32
N GLY A 241 -15.02 6.45 13.15
CA GLY A 241 -14.92 5.56 12.02
C GLY A 241 -13.86 4.55 12.40
N GLY A 242 -14.23 3.58 13.23
CA GLY A 242 -13.54 2.31 13.40
C GLY A 242 -13.73 1.49 12.12
N GLY A 243 -13.30 2.04 11.00
CA GLY A 243 -13.06 1.31 9.77
C GLY A 243 -11.55 1.23 9.60
N GLU A 244 -11.05 0.04 9.32
CA GLU A 244 -9.69 -0.17 8.84
C GLU A 244 -9.44 0.76 7.64
N GLY A 245 -8.65 1.81 7.85
CA GLY A 245 -8.20 2.70 6.77
C GLY A 245 -8.81 4.11 6.74
N GLY A 246 -8.03 5.08 7.24
CA GLY A 246 -8.01 6.43 6.68
C GLY A 246 -8.55 7.55 7.58
N GLY A 247 -7.76 7.97 8.56
CA GLY A 247 -7.84 9.37 9.02
C GLY A 247 -7.54 10.31 7.84
N ALA A 248 -8.11 11.52 7.85
CA ALA A 248 -7.75 12.56 6.89
C ALA A 248 -6.21 12.71 6.89
N GLY A 249 -5.58 12.48 5.73
CA GLY A 249 -4.12 12.52 5.61
C GLY A 249 -3.56 13.86 6.06
N VAL A 250 -2.31 13.89 6.52
CA VAL A 250 -1.64 15.14 6.87
C VAL A 250 -1.41 15.93 5.59
N THR A 251 -1.85 17.19 5.57
CA THR A 251 -1.78 18.06 4.40
C THR A 251 -1.07 19.37 4.71
N VAL A 252 -0.48 19.98 3.68
CA VAL A 252 0.01 21.37 3.68
C VAL A 252 -0.84 22.16 2.72
N GLN A 253 -1.54 23.19 3.21
CA GLN A 253 -2.51 23.96 2.42
C GLN A 253 -3.57 23.11 1.67
N GLY A 254 -3.87 21.88 2.12
CA GLY A 254 -4.78 20.95 1.44
C GLY A 254 -4.14 20.02 0.39
N LEU A 255 -2.83 20.14 0.16
CA LEU A 255 -2.03 19.19 -0.62
C LEU A 255 -1.46 18.09 0.29
N PRO A 256 -1.28 16.84 -0.20
CA PRO A 256 -0.63 15.79 0.60
C PRO A 256 0.76 16.23 1.10
N LEU A 257 1.09 15.91 2.36
CA LEU A 257 2.40 16.26 2.91
C LEU A 257 3.55 15.50 2.23
N GLN A 258 3.32 14.27 1.78
CA GLN A 258 4.30 13.45 1.08
C GLN A 258 4.43 13.83 -0.41
N LYS A 259 5.61 13.60 -0.98
CA LYS A 259 5.87 13.76 -2.43
C LYS A 259 5.10 12.72 -3.28
N PRO A 260 4.70 13.07 -4.51
CA PRO A 260 4.18 12.10 -5.49
C PRO A 260 5.29 11.17 -6.03
N PRO A 261 4.96 10.09 -6.77
CA PRO A 261 3.60 9.61 -7.03
C PRO A 261 2.84 9.14 -5.78
N TYR A 262 1.51 9.26 -5.76
CA TYR A 262 0.65 8.80 -4.67
C TYR A 262 0.15 7.37 -4.88
N ALA A 263 0.31 6.85 -6.09
CA ALA A 263 0.19 5.45 -6.43
C ALA A 263 1.11 5.13 -7.59
N SER A 264 1.64 3.91 -7.62
CA SER A 264 2.60 3.47 -8.62
C SER A 264 2.29 2.06 -9.12
N ILE A 265 2.76 1.74 -10.32
CA ILE A 265 2.92 0.35 -10.78
C ILE A 265 4.42 0.11 -10.97
N THR A 266 4.93 -0.97 -10.39
CA THR A 266 6.34 -1.37 -10.48
C THR A 266 6.45 -2.69 -11.22
N ALA A 267 7.29 -2.75 -12.25
CA ALA A 267 7.68 -3.99 -12.89
C ALA A 267 8.98 -4.52 -12.29
N ILE A 268 9.01 -5.79 -11.89
CA ILE A 268 10.12 -6.45 -11.22
C ILE A 268 10.49 -7.72 -11.98
N ASP A 269 11.73 -7.82 -12.47
CA ASP A 269 12.29 -9.04 -13.06
C ASP A 269 12.61 -10.04 -11.94
N LEU A 270 11.81 -11.10 -11.82
CA LEU A 270 11.97 -12.10 -10.77
C LEU A 270 13.08 -13.12 -11.03
N ASN A 271 13.71 -13.10 -12.21
CA ASN A 271 14.94 -13.89 -12.41
C ASN A 271 16.13 -13.25 -11.71
N LYS A 272 16.12 -11.92 -11.58
CA LYS A 272 17.24 -11.13 -11.03
C LYS A 272 16.95 -10.46 -9.70
N GLY A 273 15.67 -10.25 -9.39
CA GLY A 273 15.21 -9.46 -8.25
C GLY A 273 15.51 -7.97 -8.45
N ASP A 274 15.33 -7.45 -9.66
CA ASP A 274 15.62 -6.06 -10.00
C ASP A 274 14.35 -5.36 -10.51
N ILE A 275 14.18 -4.08 -10.17
CA ILE A 275 13.12 -3.23 -10.72
C ILE A 275 13.48 -2.90 -12.17
N VAL A 276 12.56 -3.17 -13.09
CA VAL A 276 12.70 -2.86 -14.52
C VAL A 276 12.27 -1.43 -14.80
N TRP A 277 11.09 -1.06 -14.31
CA TRP A 277 10.53 0.29 -14.39
C TRP A 277 9.51 0.51 -13.28
N GLN A 278 9.24 1.78 -12.99
CA GLN A 278 8.14 2.21 -12.12
C GLN A 278 7.48 3.45 -12.71
N ILE A 279 6.16 3.52 -12.65
CA ILE A 279 5.37 4.65 -13.16
C ILE A 279 4.35 5.12 -12.13
N ALA A 280 3.96 6.39 -12.21
CA ALA A 280 2.81 6.92 -11.48
C ALA A 280 1.50 6.36 -12.08
N HIS A 281 0.63 5.81 -11.24
CA HIS A 281 -0.66 5.27 -11.68
C HIS A 281 -1.81 6.24 -11.37
N GLY A 282 -2.46 6.69 -12.44
CA GLY A 282 -3.62 7.58 -12.42
C GLY A 282 -3.30 9.06 -12.63
N GLU A 283 -4.28 9.80 -13.12
CA GLU A 283 -4.11 11.21 -13.44
C GLU A 283 -4.00 12.09 -12.19
N THR A 284 -3.38 13.26 -12.35
CA THR A 284 -3.28 14.25 -11.26
C THR A 284 -4.68 14.74 -10.88
N PRO A 285 -5.12 14.54 -9.61
CA PRO A 285 -6.43 14.99 -9.14
C PRO A 285 -6.65 16.50 -9.28
N ASP A 286 -7.91 16.91 -9.49
CA ASP A 286 -8.27 18.31 -9.75
C ASP A 286 -7.88 19.25 -8.61
N ASN A 287 -7.93 18.80 -7.35
CA ASN A 287 -7.54 19.61 -6.19
C ASN A 287 -6.03 19.90 -6.15
N ILE A 288 -5.21 19.08 -6.80
CA ILE A 288 -3.77 19.32 -6.97
C ILE A 288 -3.53 20.12 -8.24
N ARG A 289 -4.10 19.67 -9.38
CA ARG A 289 -3.94 20.31 -10.69
C ARG A 289 -4.31 21.80 -10.67
N ASN A 290 -5.39 22.14 -9.98
CA ASN A 290 -5.94 23.50 -9.94
C ASN A 290 -5.55 24.25 -8.65
N HIS A 291 -4.59 23.73 -7.88
CA HIS A 291 -4.24 24.31 -6.59
C HIS A 291 -3.61 25.71 -6.76
N PRO A 292 -4.07 26.75 -6.04
CA PRO A 292 -3.53 28.11 -6.19
C PRO A 292 -2.01 28.21 -5.96
N ALA A 293 -1.48 27.47 -4.98
CA ALA A 293 -0.04 27.46 -4.68
C ALA A 293 0.82 26.79 -5.77
N LEU A 294 0.20 26.08 -6.73
CA LEU A 294 0.90 25.39 -7.82
C LEU A 294 0.75 26.13 -9.17
N LYS A 295 0.22 27.35 -9.17
CA LYS A 295 0.09 28.15 -10.39
C LYS A 295 1.47 28.45 -10.98
N GLY A 296 1.69 28.00 -12.22
CA GLY A 296 2.97 28.16 -12.91
C GLY A 296 4.04 27.13 -12.52
N VAL A 297 3.71 26.17 -11.65
CA VAL A 297 4.56 25.03 -11.31
C VAL A 297 4.27 23.89 -12.27
N ASN A 298 5.33 23.28 -12.83
CA ASN A 298 5.18 22.08 -13.63
C ASN A 298 4.99 20.86 -12.71
N VAL A 299 3.75 20.39 -12.57
CA VAL A 299 3.40 19.22 -11.76
C VAL A 299 3.30 17.99 -12.67
N PRO A 300 4.16 16.96 -12.51
CA PRO A 300 4.04 15.73 -13.29
C PRO A 300 2.77 14.95 -12.93
N ARG A 301 2.46 13.86 -13.66
CA ARG A 301 1.41 12.92 -13.27
C ARG A 301 1.69 12.46 -11.83
N THR A 302 0.81 12.81 -10.90
CA THR A 302 1.03 12.50 -9.49
C THR A 302 0.55 11.12 -9.10
N GLY A 303 -0.16 10.41 -9.97
CA GLY A 303 -0.93 9.26 -9.52
C GLY A 303 -2.05 9.67 -8.57
N ARG A 304 -2.78 8.66 -8.08
CA ARG A 304 -3.82 8.86 -7.08
C ARG A 304 -3.81 7.74 -6.05
N PRO A 305 -3.84 8.03 -4.74
CA PRO A 305 -3.90 6.97 -3.74
C PRO A 305 -5.19 6.16 -3.92
N GLY A 306 -5.08 4.88 -3.66
CA GLY A 306 -6.16 3.93 -3.82
C GLY A 306 -5.66 2.49 -3.87
N ILE A 307 -6.53 1.54 -3.53
CA ILE A 307 -6.28 0.12 -3.75
C ILE A 307 -6.86 -0.23 -5.11
N PHE A 308 -6.00 -0.71 -6.01
CA PHE A 308 -6.33 -1.07 -7.39
C PHE A 308 -5.53 -2.30 -7.79
N GLY A 309 -6.09 -3.07 -8.72
CA GLY A 309 -5.42 -4.24 -9.27
C GLY A 309 -4.77 -3.96 -10.62
N VAL A 310 -3.92 -4.88 -11.04
CA VAL A 310 -3.31 -4.85 -12.38
C VAL A 310 -3.65 -6.15 -13.12
N LEU A 311 -4.17 -6.02 -14.32
CA LEU A 311 -4.37 -7.11 -15.27
C LEU A 311 -3.21 -7.11 -16.27
N VAL A 312 -2.56 -8.26 -16.44
CA VAL A 312 -1.46 -8.40 -17.41
C VAL A 312 -1.91 -9.28 -18.57
N THR A 313 -1.63 -8.82 -19.78
CA THR A 313 -1.82 -9.55 -21.03
C THR A 313 -0.48 -9.81 -21.71
N LYS A 314 -0.49 -10.42 -22.90
CA LYS A 314 0.74 -10.68 -23.65
C LYS A 314 1.55 -9.42 -23.96
N THR A 315 0.91 -8.25 -24.07
CA THR A 315 1.59 -7.00 -24.47
C THR A 315 1.34 -5.82 -23.54
N LEU A 316 0.32 -5.88 -22.68
CA LEU A 316 -0.15 -4.73 -21.89
C LEU A 316 -0.26 -5.05 -20.40
N VAL A 317 0.00 -4.04 -19.59
CA VAL A 317 -0.46 -3.94 -18.19
C VAL A 317 -1.67 -3.01 -18.18
N ILE A 318 -2.76 -3.42 -17.55
CA ILE A 318 -4.04 -2.71 -17.57
C ILE A 318 -4.49 -2.47 -16.12
N ALA A 319 -4.87 -1.24 -15.79
CA ALA A 319 -5.34 -0.86 -14.45
C ALA A 319 -6.25 0.37 -14.53
N GLY A 320 -7.30 0.40 -13.71
CA GLY A 320 -8.23 1.50 -13.60
C GLY A 320 -7.88 2.45 -12.45
N GLU A 321 -8.13 3.73 -12.66
CA GLU A 321 -7.89 4.75 -11.65
C GLU A 321 -8.89 4.66 -10.50
N ARG A 322 -8.44 4.86 -9.26
CA ARG A 322 -9.31 4.74 -8.09
C ARG A 322 -10.32 5.88 -7.91
N GLY A 323 -10.10 7.02 -8.55
CA GLY A 323 -10.99 8.18 -8.38
C GLY A 323 -10.97 9.11 -9.57
N THR A 324 -11.87 10.10 -9.54
CA THR A 324 -12.21 10.89 -10.72
C THR A 324 -11.42 12.20 -10.84
N PHE A 325 -11.20 12.63 -12.07
CA PHE A 325 -10.63 13.93 -12.44
C PHE A 325 -11.43 14.52 -13.59
N THR A 326 -11.21 15.80 -13.87
CA THR A 326 -11.80 16.46 -15.04
C THR A 326 -10.95 16.15 -16.26
N THR A 327 -11.49 15.38 -17.20
CA THR A 327 -10.81 15.03 -18.45
C THR A 327 -10.54 16.26 -19.32
N PRO A 328 -9.64 16.18 -20.32
CA PRO A 328 -9.46 17.28 -21.28
C PRO A 328 -10.74 17.69 -22.04
N SER A 329 -11.73 16.80 -22.12
CA SER A 329 -13.05 17.09 -22.69
C SER A 329 -14.04 17.73 -21.71
N GLY A 330 -13.64 18.01 -20.47
CA GLY A 330 -14.49 18.61 -19.43
C GLY A 330 -15.40 17.62 -18.71
N LYS A 331 -15.25 16.32 -18.94
CA LYS A 331 -16.07 15.28 -18.30
C LYS A 331 -15.41 14.86 -16.98
N VAL A 332 -16.18 14.72 -15.91
CA VAL A 332 -15.66 14.19 -14.65
C VAL A 332 -15.79 12.67 -14.64
N GLY A 333 -14.67 11.97 -14.53
CA GLY A 333 -14.62 10.51 -14.50
C GLY A 333 -13.21 9.99 -14.23
N ALA A 334 -13.00 8.70 -14.47
CA ALA A 334 -11.72 8.01 -14.32
C ALA A 334 -11.31 7.38 -15.66
N MET A 335 -10.09 6.84 -15.73
CA MET A 335 -9.61 6.08 -16.89
C MET A 335 -9.30 4.62 -16.53
N LEU A 336 -9.70 3.69 -17.39
CA LEU A 336 -9.07 2.39 -17.49
C LEU A 336 -7.87 2.55 -18.42
N ARG A 337 -6.67 2.40 -17.86
CA ARG A 337 -5.40 2.68 -18.55
C ARG A 337 -4.74 1.38 -19.00
N ALA A 338 -4.08 1.44 -20.14
CA ALA A 338 -3.18 0.41 -20.62
C ALA A 338 -1.77 0.98 -20.78
N TYR A 339 -0.78 0.21 -20.33
CA TYR A 339 0.63 0.54 -20.41
C TYR A 339 1.36 -0.51 -21.23
N ASP A 340 2.35 -0.07 -22.01
CA ASP A 340 3.31 -0.97 -22.65
C ASP A 340 4.04 -1.78 -21.56
N LYS A 341 3.95 -3.10 -21.66
CA LYS A 341 4.42 -4.00 -20.61
C LYS A 341 5.94 -3.94 -20.39
N ALA A 342 6.71 -3.68 -21.44
CA ALA A 342 8.16 -3.65 -21.37
C ALA A 342 8.71 -2.34 -20.78
N THR A 343 7.98 -1.22 -20.94
CA THR A 343 8.49 0.12 -20.64
C THR A 343 7.67 0.92 -19.64
N GLY A 344 6.43 0.49 -19.35
CA GLY A 344 5.48 1.23 -18.51
C GLY A 344 4.87 2.48 -19.18
N LYS A 345 5.21 2.77 -20.44
CA LYS A 345 4.67 3.94 -21.16
C LYS A 345 3.17 3.79 -21.41
N ASP A 346 2.43 4.89 -21.39
CA ASP A 346 1.01 4.91 -21.76
C ASP A 346 0.84 4.35 -23.18
N ALA A 347 0.00 3.31 -23.31
CA ALA A 347 -0.35 2.67 -24.59
C ALA A 347 -1.79 2.97 -25.01
N GLY A 348 -2.65 3.34 -24.07
CA GLY A 348 -4.02 3.77 -24.34
C GLY A 348 -4.82 3.96 -23.06
N GLU A 349 -5.99 4.59 -23.19
CA GLU A 349 -6.93 4.77 -22.08
C GLU A 349 -8.37 4.78 -22.60
N VAL A 350 -9.31 4.32 -21.77
CA VAL A 350 -10.74 4.44 -22.02
C VAL A 350 -11.45 5.00 -20.80
N TYR A 351 -12.46 5.84 -21.03
CA TYR A 351 -13.20 6.52 -19.98
C TYR A 351 -14.03 5.55 -19.12
N MET A 352 -14.00 5.76 -17.80
CA MET A 352 -14.88 5.19 -16.79
C MET A 352 -15.67 6.31 -16.10
N PRO A 353 -16.99 6.16 -15.86
CA PRO A 353 -17.78 7.19 -15.16
C PRO A 353 -17.48 7.28 -13.66
N ALA A 354 -16.87 6.25 -13.06
CA ALA A 354 -16.40 6.23 -11.68
C ALA A 354 -15.07 5.48 -11.59
N GLY A 355 -14.40 5.56 -10.44
CA GLY A 355 -13.13 4.89 -10.22
C GLY A 355 -13.29 3.37 -10.10
N GLU A 356 -12.22 2.64 -10.38
CA GLU A 356 -12.11 1.20 -10.15
C GLU A 356 -12.46 0.86 -8.69
N THR A 357 -13.14 -0.24 -8.42
CA THR A 357 -13.38 -0.75 -7.06
C THR A 357 -12.92 -2.19 -6.89
N GLY A 358 -12.47 -2.85 -7.96
CA GLY A 358 -11.87 -4.17 -7.94
C GLY A 358 -11.08 -4.47 -9.22
N THR A 359 -10.14 -5.41 -9.11
CA THR A 359 -9.20 -5.77 -10.17
C THR A 359 -9.90 -6.12 -11.48
N ALA A 360 -9.45 -5.53 -12.59
CA ALA A 360 -9.95 -5.85 -13.91
C ALA A 360 -9.71 -7.32 -14.28
N MET A 361 -10.67 -7.94 -14.96
CA MET A 361 -10.56 -9.29 -15.52
C MET A 361 -10.77 -9.28 -17.04
N THR A 362 -10.38 -10.35 -17.72
CA THR A 362 -10.60 -10.51 -19.16
C THR A 362 -11.06 -11.92 -19.51
N TYR A 363 -11.86 -12.05 -20.56
CA TYR A 363 -12.32 -13.33 -21.10
C TYR A 363 -12.63 -13.24 -22.60
N MET A 364 -12.76 -14.40 -23.24
CA MET A 364 -13.19 -14.54 -24.64
C MET A 364 -14.65 -14.96 -24.71
N LEU A 365 -15.44 -14.31 -25.57
CA LEU A 365 -16.80 -14.72 -25.91
C LEU A 365 -17.02 -14.46 -27.41
N ASP A 366 -17.45 -15.49 -28.14
CA ASP A 366 -17.70 -15.44 -29.59
C ASP A 366 -16.54 -14.83 -30.40
N GLY A 367 -15.31 -15.24 -30.08
CA GLY A 367 -14.09 -14.78 -30.75
C GLY A 367 -13.66 -13.35 -30.40
N LYS A 368 -14.29 -12.71 -29.42
CA LYS A 368 -13.95 -11.34 -28.97
C LYS A 368 -13.45 -11.35 -27.54
N GLN A 369 -12.40 -10.58 -27.30
CA GLN A 369 -11.89 -10.33 -25.96
C GLN A 369 -12.69 -9.21 -25.30
N TYR A 370 -13.06 -9.42 -24.04
CA TYR A 370 -13.69 -8.45 -23.17
C TYR A 370 -12.79 -8.16 -21.98
N ILE A 371 -12.77 -6.91 -21.53
CA ILE A 371 -12.19 -6.51 -20.26
C ILE A 371 -13.35 -6.02 -19.39
N VAL A 372 -13.47 -6.56 -18.18
CA VAL A 372 -14.52 -6.15 -17.22
C VAL A 372 -13.85 -5.61 -15.97
N VAL A 373 -14.35 -4.47 -15.51
CA VAL A 373 -13.86 -3.80 -14.29
C VAL A 373 -15.06 -3.40 -13.44
N ALA A 374 -14.94 -3.61 -12.13
CA ALA A 374 -15.90 -3.08 -11.17
C ALA A 374 -15.59 -1.60 -10.95
N ILE A 375 -16.61 -0.75 -11.00
CA ILE A 375 -16.46 0.69 -10.73
C ILE A 375 -17.47 1.14 -9.66
N GLY A 376 -17.18 2.25 -9.01
CA GLY A 376 -18.08 2.87 -8.04
C GLY A 376 -17.43 4.02 -7.27
N GLY A 377 -18.23 4.81 -6.56
CA GLY A 377 -17.71 5.89 -5.74
C GLY A 377 -18.80 6.76 -5.11
N PRO A 378 -18.42 7.82 -4.38
CA PRO A 378 -19.39 8.77 -3.82
C PRO A 378 -20.33 9.30 -4.91
N GLY A 379 -21.64 9.13 -4.71
CA GLY A 379 -22.66 9.56 -5.66
C GLY A 379 -22.78 8.72 -6.93
N PHE A 380 -22.07 7.58 -7.04
CA PHE A 380 -22.15 6.67 -8.18
C PHE A 380 -22.30 5.20 -7.72
N PRO A 381 -23.38 4.49 -8.13
CA PRO A 381 -23.62 3.12 -7.69
C PRO A 381 -22.53 2.16 -8.17
N ALA A 382 -22.29 1.09 -7.41
CA ALA A 382 -21.37 0.04 -7.85
C ALA A 382 -21.94 -0.74 -9.05
N GLU A 383 -21.16 -0.87 -10.11
CA GLU A 383 -21.52 -1.64 -11.32
C GLU A 383 -20.29 -2.26 -11.99
N PHE A 384 -20.53 -3.22 -12.89
CA PHE A 384 -19.48 -3.74 -13.79
C PHE A 384 -19.58 -3.05 -15.14
N VAL A 385 -18.44 -2.58 -15.65
CA VAL A 385 -18.33 -2.06 -17.02
C VAL A 385 -17.49 -3.00 -17.87
N ALA A 386 -18.03 -3.38 -19.03
CA ALA A 386 -17.37 -4.26 -19.99
C ALA A 386 -16.89 -3.48 -21.23
N TYR A 387 -15.61 -3.59 -21.53
CA TYR A 387 -14.96 -3.01 -22.70
C TYR A 387 -14.58 -4.08 -23.70
N ARG A 388 -14.64 -3.74 -24.98
CA ARG A 388 -14.08 -4.55 -26.09
C ARG A 388 -13.58 -3.63 -27.18
N LEU A 389 -12.69 -4.12 -28.04
CA LEU A 389 -12.30 -3.38 -29.24
C LEU A 389 -13.51 -3.17 -30.17
N PRO A 390 -13.56 -2.03 -30.89
CA PRO A 390 -14.51 -1.82 -32.00
C PRO A 390 -14.42 -2.95 -33.03
N LYS A 391 -15.48 -3.12 -33.82
CA LYS A 391 -15.49 -4.08 -34.94
C LYS A 391 -14.58 -3.63 -36.07
#